data_AF-A0A7C4IUR9-F1
#
_entry.id   AF-A0A7C4IUR9-F1
#
_cell.length_a   1.000
_cell.length_b   1.000
_cell.length_c   1.000
_cell.angle_alpha   90.00
_cell.angle_beta   90.00
_cell.angle_gamma   90.00
#
_symmetry.space_group_name_H-M   'P 1'
#
loop_
_entity.id
_entity.type
_entity.pdbx_description
1 polymer ?
#
loop_
_entity_poly.entity_id
_entity_poly.type
_entity_poly.pdbx_seq_one_letter_code
_entity_poly.pdbx_strand_id
1 'polypeptide(L)'
;MKTVGYHAGEALKFEGPLSSSFLCQMKKLRWAGARLCFIGLITFGVVSGVGLYLLAPLFSYYFFGTLRFWKYAHMGPRLIVYAYAMAFRYLKGEFTPSVPLTAPPMTMPDLTLVQINPAWENGESCADCGKCCKKIRCPLQEEAHQQCMGYNSFYWRYFNCGRYPSTQEDINRYECPKWVMRS
;
A
#
# COMPACT_ATOMS: atom_id res chain seq x y z
N MET A 1 59.28 -11.37 -26.53
CA MET A 1 58.18 -11.93 -27.33
C MET A 1 56.92 -11.17 -26.95
N LYS A 2 56.31 -10.43 -27.89
CA LYS A 2 55.02 -9.74 -27.75
C LYS A 2 53.91 -10.78 -27.58
N THR A 3 52.87 -10.49 -26.78
CA THR A 3 51.48 -10.24 -27.24
C THR A 3 50.45 -10.25 -26.10
N VAL A 4 49.67 -9.15 -26.06
CA VAL A 4 48.20 -9.09 -25.94
C VAL A 4 47.63 -9.30 -24.53
N GLY A 5 46.99 -8.34 -23.85
CA GLY A 5 46.15 -7.24 -24.35
C GLY A 5 44.68 -7.61 -24.20
N TYR A 6 44.12 -7.45 -23.00
CA TYR A 6 42.67 -7.42 -22.77
C TYR A 6 42.35 -6.36 -21.71
N HIS A 7 42.07 -5.15 -22.18
CA HIS A 7 41.26 -4.18 -21.45
C HIS A 7 39.81 -4.63 -21.55
N ALA A 8 39.31 -5.33 -20.53
CA ALA A 8 37.89 -5.61 -20.36
C ALA A 8 37.49 -5.06 -18.99
N GLY A 9 36.90 -3.86 -19.00
CA GLY A 9 36.44 -3.24 -17.77
C GLY A 9 36.26 -1.73 -17.81
N GLU A 10 35.98 -1.12 -18.97
CA GLU A 10 35.30 0.18 -18.97
C GLU A 10 33.86 -0.06 -18.54
N ALA A 11 33.66 -0.07 -17.23
CA ALA A 11 32.38 0.19 -16.62
C ALA A 11 31.93 1.57 -17.10
N LEU A 12 31.06 1.57 -18.11
CA LEU A 12 30.29 2.74 -18.55
C LEU A 12 29.51 3.27 -17.34
N LYS A 13 30.15 4.14 -16.56
CA LYS A 13 29.48 5.05 -15.65
C LYS A 13 28.71 6.05 -16.50
N PHE A 14 27.49 5.66 -16.87
CA PHE A 14 26.49 6.57 -17.42
C PHE A 14 25.91 7.41 -16.26
N GLU A 15 26.77 8.22 -15.63
CA GLU A 15 26.38 9.20 -14.62
C GLU A 15 26.02 10.51 -15.33
N GLY A 16 24.82 10.53 -15.90
CA GLY A 16 24.20 11.74 -16.45
C GLY A 16 22.80 11.94 -15.86
N PRO A 17 22.28 13.19 -15.84
CA PRO A 17 20.90 13.50 -15.43
C PRO A 17 19.82 12.78 -16.28
N LEU A 18 20.20 12.30 -17.47
CA LEU A 18 19.36 11.43 -18.31
C LEU A 18 19.17 10.04 -17.68
N SER A 19 20.20 9.50 -17.02
CA SER A 19 20.15 8.19 -16.35
C SER A 19 19.27 8.24 -15.10
N SER A 20 19.36 9.31 -14.31
CA SER A 20 18.55 9.47 -13.10
C SER A 20 17.07 9.69 -13.40
N SER A 21 16.75 10.48 -14.44
CA SER A 21 15.37 10.68 -14.89
C SER A 21 14.75 9.39 -15.47
N PHE A 22 15.50 8.64 -16.28
CA PHE A 22 15.05 7.35 -16.82
C PHE A 22 14.80 6.31 -15.71
N LEU A 23 15.71 6.18 -14.74
CA LEU A 23 15.53 5.30 -13.58
C LEU A 23 14.29 5.69 -12.75
N CYS A 24 14.01 6.99 -12.60
CA CYS A 24 12.81 7.48 -11.93
C CYS A 24 11.53 7.08 -12.71
N GLN A 25 11.52 7.22 -14.03
CA GLN A 25 10.40 6.80 -14.87
C GLN A 25 10.17 5.29 -14.82
N MET A 26 11.23 4.48 -14.89
CA MET A 26 11.13 3.03 -14.73
C MET A 26 10.55 2.63 -13.38
N LYS A 27 10.95 3.30 -12.29
CA LYS A 27 10.39 3.06 -10.94
C LYS A 27 8.90 3.40 -10.91
N LYS A 28 8.50 4.55 -11.46
CA LYS A 28 7.09 4.96 -11.55
C LYS A 28 6.25 3.96 -12.36
N LEU A 29 6.77 3.50 -13.50
CA LEU A 29 6.13 2.50 -14.34
C LEU A 29 5.98 1.17 -13.60
N ARG A 30 7.01 0.75 -12.87
CA ARG A 30 6.97 -0.47 -12.03
C ARG A 30 5.90 -0.37 -10.95
N TRP A 31 5.78 0.78 -10.27
CA TRP A 31 4.78 0.98 -9.23
C TRP A 31 3.35 1.05 -9.79
N ALA A 32 3.17 1.71 -10.93
CA ALA A 32 1.90 1.76 -11.64
C ALA A 32 1.49 0.36 -12.13
N GLY A 33 2.41 -0.37 -12.75
CA GLY A 33 2.19 -1.74 -13.21
C GLY A 33 1.83 -2.68 -12.06
N ALA A 34 2.51 -2.56 -10.91
CA ALA A 34 2.18 -3.35 -9.73
C ALA A 34 0.75 -3.08 -9.23
N ARG A 35 0.31 -1.81 -9.19
CA ARG A 35 -1.07 -1.46 -8.81
C ARG A 35 -2.10 -1.96 -9.81
N LEU A 36 -1.87 -1.73 -11.10
CA LEU A 36 -2.78 -2.17 -12.17
C LEU A 36 -2.91 -3.70 -12.21
N CYS A 37 -1.80 -4.41 -12.04
CA CYS A 37 -1.80 -5.87 -11.95
C CYS A 37 -2.62 -6.34 -10.74
N PHE A 38 -2.40 -5.76 -9.56
CA PHE A 38 -3.19 -6.09 -8.37
C PHE A 38 -4.69 -5.81 -8.57
N ILE A 39 -5.05 -4.64 -9.11
CA ILE A 39 -6.44 -4.26 -9.39
C ILE A 39 -7.05 -5.26 -10.38
N GLY A 40 -6.36 -5.55 -11.49
CA GLY A 40 -6.84 -6.49 -12.51
C GLY A 40 -7.07 -7.90 -11.94
N LEU A 41 -6.14 -8.41 -11.13
CA LEU A 41 -6.27 -9.72 -10.49
C LEU A 41 -7.43 -9.76 -9.49
N ILE A 42 -7.58 -8.73 -8.65
CA ILE A 42 -8.71 -8.65 -7.70
C ILE A 42 -10.04 -8.56 -8.45
N THR A 43 -10.13 -7.72 -9.48
CA THR A 43 -11.34 -7.60 -10.31
C THR A 43 -11.68 -8.93 -10.96
N PHE A 44 -10.70 -9.60 -11.59
CA PHE A 44 -10.89 -10.93 -12.17
C PHE A 44 -11.36 -11.95 -11.12
N GLY A 45 -10.74 -11.95 -9.94
CA GLY A 45 -11.12 -12.82 -8.83
C GLY A 45 -12.58 -12.60 -8.42
N VAL A 46 -12.90 -11.37 -8.02
CA VAL A 46 -14.23 -11.00 -7.50
C VAL A 46 -15.34 -11.27 -8.51
N VAL A 47 -15.12 -10.97 -9.80
CA VAL A 47 -16.11 -11.17 -10.87
C VAL A 47 -16.30 -12.65 -11.23
N SER A 48 -15.22 -13.42 -11.33
CA SER A 48 -15.30 -14.83 -11.78
C SER A 48 -15.65 -15.81 -10.66
N GLY A 49 -15.39 -15.47 -9.40
CA GLY A 49 -15.50 -16.38 -8.25
C GLY A 49 -14.41 -17.46 -8.25
N VAL A 50 -14.26 -18.22 -9.35
CA VAL A 50 -13.20 -19.23 -9.57
C VAL A 50 -11.82 -18.60 -9.46
N GLY A 51 -11.64 -17.36 -9.93
CA GLY A 51 -10.40 -16.62 -9.79
C GLY A 51 -10.00 -16.37 -8.34
N LEU A 52 -10.96 -16.22 -7.41
CA LEU A 52 -10.64 -16.11 -5.97
C LEU A 52 -10.02 -17.39 -5.43
N TYR A 53 -10.48 -18.54 -5.89
CA TYR A 53 -9.93 -19.83 -5.47
C TYR A 53 -8.53 -20.06 -6.06
N LEU A 54 -8.37 -19.88 -7.37
CA LEU A 54 -7.09 -20.09 -8.06
C LEU A 54 -6.00 -19.13 -7.58
N LEU A 55 -6.36 -17.88 -7.29
CA LEU A 55 -5.43 -16.84 -6.85
C LEU A 55 -5.37 -16.72 -5.31
N ALA A 56 -5.98 -17.62 -4.55
CA ALA A 56 -6.02 -17.53 -3.08
C ALA A 56 -4.63 -17.41 -2.43
N PRO A 57 -3.59 -18.19 -2.83
CA PRO A 57 -2.23 -18.01 -2.31
C PRO A 57 -1.66 -16.63 -2.61
N LEU A 58 -1.93 -16.10 -3.81
CA LEU A 58 -1.44 -14.79 -4.25
C LEU A 58 -2.16 -13.65 -3.51
N PHE A 59 -3.47 -13.73 -3.32
CA PHE A 59 -4.21 -12.76 -2.51
C PHE A 59 -3.77 -12.78 -1.06
N SER A 60 -3.52 -13.97 -0.50
CA SER A 60 -2.95 -14.10 0.83
C SER A 60 -1.59 -13.39 0.91
N TYR A 61 -0.74 -13.52 -0.10
CA TYR A 61 0.52 -12.79 -0.16
C TYR A 61 0.31 -11.27 -0.24
N TYR A 62 -0.63 -10.80 -1.06
CA TYR A 62 -0.86 -9.37 -1.21
C TYR A 62 -1.41 -8.70 0.06
N PHE A 63 -2.33 -9.36 0.77
CA PHE A 63 -2.96 -8.79 1.97
C PHE A 63 -2.16 -9.06 3.25
N PHE A 64 -1.56 -10.23 3.40
CA PHE A 64 -0.93 -10.70 4.65
C PHE A 64 0.57 -10.98 4.53
N GLY A 65 1.17 -10.85 3.35
CA GLY A 65 2.60 -11.10 3.15
C GLY A 65 3.00 -12.58 3.19
N THR A 66 2.05 -13.52 3.15
CA THR A 66 2.34 -14.96 3.14
C THR A 66 1.49 -15.73 2.15
N LEU A 67 2.07 -16.75 1.49
CA LEU A 67 1.36 -17.63 0.55
C LEU A 67 0.43 -18.64 1.24
N ARG A 68 0.48 -18.72 2.58
CA ARG A 68 -0.28 -19.67 3.40
C ARG A 68 -1.75 -19.25 3.55
N PHE A 69 -2.50 -19.27 2.46
CA PHE A 69 -3.88 -18.75 2.41
C PHE A 69 -4.84 -19.48 3.36
N TRP A 70 -4.61 -20.76 3.63
CA TRP A 70 -5.44 -21.56 4.56
C TRP A 70 -5.49 -20.96 5.97
N LYS A 71 -4.41 -20.29 6.41
CA LYS A 71 -4.37 -19.59 7.71
C LYS A 71 -5.42 -18.47 7.79
N TYR A 72 -5.71 -17.83 6.67
CA TYR A 72 -6.61 -16.68 6.56
C TYR A 72 -7.91 -17.01 5.80
N ALA A 73 -8.19 -18.29 5.53
CA ALA A 73 -9.38 -18.70 4.78
C ALA A 73 -10.69 -18.22 5.44
N HIS A 74 -10.73 -18.21 6.77
CA HIS A 74 -11.87 -17.69 7.55
C HIS A 74 -12.14 -16.19 7.32
N MET A 75 -11.13 -15.41 6.88
CA MET A 75 -11.26 -13.99 6.55
C MET A 75 -11.79 -13.74 5.14
N GLY A 76 -11.72 -14.74 4.26
CA GLY A 76 -12.09 -14.64 2.85
C GLY A 76 -13.47 -14.03 2.62
N PRO A 77 -14.55 -14.57 3.21
CA PRO A 77 -15.90 -14.02 3.05
C PRO A 77 -16.01 -12.55 3.47
N ARG A 78 -15.37 -12.16 4.58
CA ARG A 78 -15.36 -10.77 5.07
C ARG A 78 -14.65 -9.83 4.10
N LEU A 79 -13.51 -10.26 3.54
CA LEU A 79 -12.77 -9.49 2.54
C LEU A 79 -13.54 -9.35 1.23
N ILE A 80 -14.26 -10.39 0.80
CA ILE A 80 -15.10 -10.34 -0.40
C ILE A 80 -16.25 -9.34 -0.22
N VAL A 81 -17.00 -9.42 0.88
CA VAL A 81 -18.08 -8.47 1.19
C VAL A 81 -17.54 -7.04 1.25
N TYR A 82 -16.38 -6.85 1.88
CA TYR A 82 -15.73 -5.55 1.94
C TYR A 82 -15.31 -5.04 0.56
N ALA A 83 -14.77 -5.89 -0.32
CA ALA A 83 -14.41 -5.51 -1.68
C ALA A 83 -15.64 -5.02 -2.48
N TYR A 84 -16.77 -5.73 -2.39
CA TYR A 84 -18.02 -5.30 -3.01
C TYR A 84 -18.54 -3.98 -2.43
N ALA A 85 -18.52 -3.83 -1.10
CA ALA A 85 -18.94 -2.60 -0.45
C ALA A 85 -18.10 -1.39 -0.88
N MET A 86 -16.78 -1.57 -0.99
CA MET A 86 -15.87 -0.51 -1.46
C MET A 86 -16.05 -0.19 -2.94
N ALA A 87 -16.24 -1.21 -3.79
CA ALA A 87 -16.54 -1.00 -5.21
C ALA A 87 -17.86 -0.23 -5.40
N PHE A 88 -18.89 -0.55 -4.63
CA PHE A 88 -20.16 0.16 -4.67
C PHE A 88 -20.03 1.62 -4.22
N ARG A 89 -19.29 1.89 -3.14
CA ARG A 89 -18.98 3.27 -2.69
C ARG A 89 -18.19 4.05 -3.72
N TYR A 90 -17.25 3.39 -4.41
CA TYR A 90 -16.50 3.99 -5.50
C TYR A 90 -17.42 4.39 -6.67
N LEU A 91 -18.32 3.50 -7.08
CA LEU A 91 -19.30 3.79 -8.15
C LEU A 91 -20.27 4.92 -7.78
N LYS A 92 -20.59 5.07 -6.50
CA LYS A 92 -21.39 6.20 -5.98
C LYS A 92 -20.62 7.53 -5.87
N GLY A 93 -19.30 7.52 -6.08
CA GLY A 93 -18.45 8.70 -5.86
C GLY A 93 -18.20 9.03 -4.39
N GLU A 94 -18.60 8.17 -3.45
CA GLU A 94 -18.37 8.35 -2.01
C GLU A 94 -16.92 8.06 -1.60
N PHE A 95 -16.19 7.33 -2.44
CA PHE A 95 -14.81 6.94 -2.19
C PHE A 95 -13.97 7.07 -3.46
N THR A 96 -12.93 7.90 -3.42
CA THR A 96 -11.91 7.97 -4.47
C THR A 96 -10.56 7.55 -3.90
N PRO A 97 -9.85 6.56 -4.48
CA PRO A 97 -8.48 6.27 -4.10
C PRO A 97 -7.63 7.52 -4.31
N SER A 98 -7.10 8.10 -3.24
CA SER A 98 -6.30 9.32 -3.29
C SER A 98 -4.86 9.09 -3.75
N VAL A 99 -4.46 7.82 -3.97
CA VAL A 99 -3.09 7.46 -4.36
C VAL A 99 -2.90 7.47 -5.88
N PRO A 100 -2.01 8.31 -6.43
CA PRO A 100 -1.62 8.22 -7.83
C PRO A 100 -1.04 6.84 -8.17
N LEU A 101 -1.32 6.33 -9.38
CA LEU A 101 -0.79 5.04 -9.83
C LEU A 101 0.75 4.98 -9.76
N THR A 102 1.42 6.09 -10.02
CA THR A 102 2.88 6.23 -10.02
C THR A 102 3.47 6.59 -8.66
N ALA A 103 2.67 6.63 -7.58
CA ALA A 103 3.19 6.98 -6.27
C ALA A 103 4.06 5.83 -5.70
N PRO A 104 5.12 6.12 -4.92
CA PRO A 104 5.91 5.05 -4.32
C PRO A 104 5.09 4.25 -3.29
N PRO A 105 5.41 2.96 -3.07
CA PRO A 105 4.92 2.25 -1.90
C PRO A 105 5.50 2.89 -0.63
N MET A 106 4.70 3.01 0.43
CA MET A 106 5.12 3.65 1.68
C MET A 106 4.86 2.76 2.89
N THR A 107 5.77 2.81 3.86
CA THR A 107 5.67 2.09 5.14
C THR A 107 5.25 2.99 6.31
N MET A 108 5.14 4.29 6.07
CA MET A 108 4.84 5.34 7.03
C MET A 108 4.29 6.57 6.30
N PRO A 109 3.55 7.46 6.99
CA PRO A 109 3.17 8.76 6.43
C PRO A 109 4.37 9.60 5.96
N ASP A 110 4.12 10.50 5.01
CA ASP A 110 5.14 11.42 4.49
C ASP A 110 5.44 12.52 5.52
N LEU A 111 6.56 12.38 6.23
CA LEU A 111 6.99 13.34 7.25
C LEU A 111 7.38 14.71 6.70
N THR A 112 7.45 14.88 5.38
CA THR A 112 7.58 16.21 4.75
C THR A 112 6.24 16.95 4.67
N LEU A 113 5.13 16.22 4.68
CA LEU A 113 3.77 16.76 4.62
C LEU A 113 3.10 16.84 5.99
N VAL A 114 3.43 15.92 6.90
CA VAL A 114 2.81 15.84 8.21
C VAL A 114 3.83 15.85 9.34
N GLN A 115 3.36 16.24 10.52
CA GLN A 115 4.11 16.14 11.77
C GLN A 115 3.20 15.61 12.88
N ILE A 116 3.82 15.09 13.94
CA ILE A 116 3.09 14.69 15.13
C ILE A 116 2.54 15.97 15.79
N ASN A 117 1.27 15.95 16.18
CA ASN A 117 0.64 17.05 16.89
C ASN A 117 1.37 17.29 18.22
N PRO A 118 1.92 18.49 18.49
CA PRO A 118 2.61 18.78 19.74
C PRO A 118 1.74 18.64 20.99
N ALA A 119 0.42 18.82 20.86
CA ALA A 119 -0.55 18.62 21.94
C ALA A 119 -0.98 17.15 22.13
N TRP A 120 -0.33 16.21 21.43
CA TRP A 120 -0.65 14.79 21.53
C TRP A 120 -0.01 14.19 22.80
N GLU A 121 -0.84 14.03 23.83
CA GLU A 121 -0.49 13.36 25.07
C GLU A 121 -0.53 11.83 24.85
N ASN A 122 0.63 11.19 24.79
CA ASN A 122 0.75 9.77 24.46
C ASN A 122 0.16 8.87 25.56
N GLY A 123 -0.76 7.96 25.20
CA GLY A 123 -1.07 6.75 25.96
C GLY A 123 -0.15 5.56 25.57
N GLU A 124 -0.39 4.36 26.12
CA GLU A 124 0.49 3.16 26.05
C GLU A 124 0.81 2.56 24.64
N SER A 125 0.55 3.26 23.54
CA SER A 125 1.16 2.93 22.23
C SER A 125 1.34 4.19 21.40
N CYS A 126 2.59 4.66 21.30
CA CYS A 126 2.97 5.83 20.50
C CYS A 126 2.87 5.61 18.97
N ALA A 127 2.50 4.42 18.48
CA ALA A 127 2.64 4.09 17.06
C ALA A 127 1.32 3.92 16.28
N ASP A 128 0.25 3.43 16.91
CA ASP A 128 -0.80 2.73 16.13
C ASP A 128 -2.14 3.48 16.06
N CYS A 129 -2.28 4.42 15.11
CA CYS A 129 -3.60 4.99 14.80
C CYS A 129 -4.42 3.99 13.95
N GLY A 130 -5.10 3.04 14.60
CA GLY A 130 -6.03 2.09 13.97
C GLY A 130 -7.42 2.67 13.63
N LYS A 131 -7.66 3.97 13.91
CA LYS A 131 -8.97 4.63 13.72
C LYS A 131 -9.52 4.52 12.30
N CYS A 132 -8.66 4.65 11.29
CA CYS A 132 -9.07 4.52 9.89
C CYS A 132 -9.71 3.15 9.63
N CYS A 133 -9.05 2.06 10.04
CA CYS A 133 -9.59 0.70 9.92
C CYS A 133 -10.92 0.54 10.67
N LYS A 134 -11.04 1.10 11.88
CA LYS A 134 -12.27 1.04 12.69
C LYS A 134 -13.44 1.77 12.03
N LYS A 135 -13.20 2.98 11.51
CA LYS A 135 -14.22 3.83 10.88
C LYS A 135 -14.79 3.17 9.62
N ILE A 136 -13.94 2.56 8.79
CA ILE A 136 -14.36 1.90 7.55
C ILE A 136 -14.78 0.43 7.75
N ARG A 137 -14.70 -0.08 9.00
CA ARG A 137 -14.93 -1.49 9.37
C ARG A 137 -14.08 -2.44 8.51
N CYS A 138 -12.79 -2.13 8.42
CA CYS A 138 -11.83 -2.89 7.62
C CYS A 138 -11.70 -4.31 8.20
N PRO A 139 -11.88 -5.38 7.40
CA PRO A 139 -11.71 -6.75 7.87
C PRO A 139 -10.28 -7.06 8.34
N LEU A 140 -9.29 -6.27 7.92
CA LEU A 140 -7.89 -6.48 8.33
C LEU A 140 -7.58 -5.92 9.73
N GLN A 141 -8.54 -5.28 10.41
CA GLN A 141 -8.35 -4.83 11.78
C GLN A 141 -8.35 -6.02 12.75
N GLU A 142 -7.29 -6.12 13.55
CA GLU A 142 -7.22 -7.03 14.68
C GLU A 142 -7.72 -6.33 15.93
N GLU A 143 -8.74 -6.89 16.58
CA GLU A 143 -9.38 -6.26 17.75
C GLU A 143 -8.51 -6.30 19.00
N ALA A 144 -7.72 -7.38 19.19
CA ALA A 144 -6.93 -7.61 20.39
C ALA A 144 -5.81 -6.58 20.57
N HIS A 145 -5.06 -6.31 19.51
CA HIS A 145 -3.89 -5.41 19.55
C HIS A 145 -4.16 -4.05 18.89
N GLN A 146 -5.37 -3.81 18.38
CA GLN A 146 -5.73 -2.62 17.58
C GLN A 146 -4.83 -2.38 16.35
N GLN A 147 -4.21 -3.45 15.84
CA GLN A 147 -3.26 -3.43 14.73
C GLN A 147 -3.89 -3.92 13.41
N CYS A 148 -3.21 -3.65 12.30
CA CYS A 148 -3.62 -4.17 11.00
C CYS A 148 -2.94 -5.52 10.75
N MET A 149 -3.71 -6.58 10.56
CA MET A 149 -3.18 -7.91 10.21
C MET A 149 -2.42 -7.93 8.87
N GLY A 150 -2.71 -6.95 8.00
CA GLY A 150 -2.00 -6.73 6.76
C GLY A 150 -0.88 -5.71 6.86
N TYR A 151 -0.39 -5.37 8.05
CA TYR A 151 0.65 -4.36 8.22
C TYR A 151 1.86 -4.62 7.33
N ASN A 152 2.34 -3.58 6.65
CA ASN A 152 3.48 -3.62 5.74
C ASN A 152 3.35 -4.64 4.57
N SER A 153 2.16 -5.18 4.32
CA SER A 153 1.89 -6.03 3.16
C SER A 153 1.94 -5.25 1.85
N PHE A 154 1.76 -5.93 0.72
CA PHE A 154 1.67 -5.25 -0.57
C PHE A 154 0.50 -4.28 -0.60
N TYR A 155 -0.70 -4.74 -0.23
CA TYR A 155 -1.91 -3.91 -0.18
C TYR A 155 -1.71 -2.71 0.74
N TRP A 156 -1.11 -2.93 1.91
CA TRP A 156 -0.87 -1.86 2.86
C TRP A 156 0.06 -0.79 2.29
N ARG A 157 1.20 -1.19 1.70
CA ARG A 157 2.21 -0.24 1.20
C ARG A 157 1.80 0.51 -0.05
N TYR A 158 1.11 -0.15 -0.98
CA TYR A 158 0.81 0.43 -2.29
C TYR A 158 -0.44 1.32 -2.28
N PHE A 159 -1.31 1.18 -1.30
CA PHE A 159 -2.58 1.91 -1.22
C PHE A 159 -2.62 2.86 0.00
N ASN A 160 -3.80 3.39 0.32
CA ASN A 160 -3.98 4.47 1.31
C ASN A 160 -3.40 4.14 2.68
N CYS A 161 -3.42 2.89 3.12
CA CYS A 161 -3.03 2.51 4.47
C CYS A 161 -1.60 2.94 4.81
N GLY A 162 -0.64 2.72 3.91
CA GLY A 162 0.77 2.86 4.26
C GLY A 162 1.36 4.25 4.18
N ARG A 163 0.62 5.19 3.58
CA ARG A 163 0.96 6.61 3.47
C ARG A 163 0.03 7.50 4.27
N TYR A 164 -0.91 6.90 5.00
CA TYR A 164 -1.89 7.65 5.75
C TYR A 164 -1.24 8.36 6.95
N PRO A 165 -1.58 9.64 7.22
CA PRO A 165 -2.42 10.53 6.40
C PRO A 165 -1.65 11.22 5.26
N SER A 166 -2.36 11.57 4.18
CA SER A 166 -1.78 12.31 3.04
C SER A 166 -2.39 13.72 2.86
N THR A 167 -3.53 14.00 3.49
CA THR A 167 -4.24 15.30 3.40
C THR A 167 -4.89 15.67 4.74
N GLN A 168 -5.28 16.94 4.92
CA GLN A 168 -6.06 17.36 6.10
C GLN A 168 -7.45 16.69 6.12
N GLU A 169 -8.05 16.44 4.95
CA GLU A 169 -9.33 15.75 4.86
C GLU A 169 -9.26 14.31 5.40
N ASP A 170 -8.15 13.61 5.13
CA ASP A 170 -7.88 12.30 5.72
C ASP A 170 -7.88 12.35 7.25
N ILE A 171 -7.14 13.31 7.83
CA ILE A 171 -7.04 13.50 9.28
C ILE A 171 -8.43 13.76 9.89
N ASN A 172 -9.21 14.64 9.25
CA ASN A 172 -10.55 15.00 9.69
C ASN A 172 -11.53 13.83 9.58
N ARG A 173 -11.53 13.10 8.45
CA ARG A 173 -12.44 11.98 8.16
C ARG A 173 -12.30 10.83 9.17
N TYR A 174 -11.08 10.54 9.59
CA TYR A 174 -10.81 9.45 10.52
C TYR A 174 -10.52 9.92 11.95
N GLU A 175 -10.66 11.23 12.21
CA GLU A 175 -10.52 11.84 13.53
C GLU A 175 -9.22 11.38 14.23
N CYS A 176 -8.08 11.42 13.53
CA CYS A 176 -6.79 10.95 14.06
C CYS A 176 -5.94 12.14 14.57
N PRO A 177 -6.06 12.53 15.86
CA PRO A 177 -5.41 13.72 16.44
C PRO A 177 -3.88 13.63 16.56
N LYS A 178 -3.30 12.44 16.31
CA LYS A 178 -1.85 12.21 16.31
C LYS A 178 -1.13 13.04 15.25
N TRP A 179 -1.76 13.27 14.10
CA TRP A 179 -1.13 13.91 12.95
C TRP A 179 -1.74 15.28 12.67
N VAL A 180 -0.90 16.22 12.29
CA VAL A 180 -1.29 17.53 11.74
C VAL A 180 -0.48 17.79 10.46
N MET A 181 -1.06 18.53 9.52
CA MET A 181 -0.33 18.94 8.32
C MET A 181 0.77 19.94 8.71
N ARG A 182 1.92 19.87 8.05
CA ARG A 182 2.94 20.91 8.13
C ARG A 182 2.45 22.15 7.37
N SER A 183 2.57 23.30 8.02
CA SER A 183 2.32 24.63 7.47
C SER A 183 3.54 25.17 6.72
#